data_AF-A0A087U7L5-F1
#
_entry.id   AF-A0A087U7L5-F1
#
_cell.length_a   1.000
_cell.length_b   1.000
_cell.length_c   1.000
_cell.angle_alpha   90.00
_cell.angle_beta   90.00
_cell.angle_gamma   90.00
#
_symmetry.space_group_name_H-M   'P 1'
#
loop_
_entity.id
_entity.type
_entity.pdbx_description
1 polymer ?
#
loop_
_entity_poly.entity_id
_entity_poly.type
_entity_poly.pdbx_seq_one_letter_code
_entity_poly.pdbx_strand_id
1 'polypeptide(L)'
;MDIWGGENLEISFRIWMCGGRLEIIPCSRVGHVFRRRRPYGSPDGEDTLTYNSLRVAHVWMDEYIENFFKVRPDARDKNYGDVSSRIELRKKLQCNSFDWYMKNIYPELGPPQVKTNLSAKKAHLSKLKKSPMEWKHVTAEILFRFQIQLAGTELCVESEDDVTTKGSLLILQKCAPIKRQMWYETAKHDLRLAQLLCLDAGAKYPHLSKCHEMGGSQDWRHADNMNSPIYNTAAGLCLGCSRESAGEYVILSICSQPT
;
A
#
# COMPACT_ATOMS: atom_id res chain seq x y z
N MET A 1 8.05 -17.30 19.12
CA MET A 1 7.63 -16.19 18.23
C MET A 1 7.36 -15.07 19.18
N ASP A 2 8.05 -13.96 18.97
CA ASP A 2 8.23 -13.00 20.04
C ASP A 2 7.69 -11.66 19.57
N ILE A 3 6.82 -11.07 20.39
CA ILE A 3 6.25 -9.72 20.26
C ILE A 3 5.44 -9.47 18.98
N TRP A 4 6.06 -9.36 17.82
CA TRP A 4 5.40 -8.97 16.57
C TRP A 4 6.16 -9.42 15.33
N GLY A 5 5.41 -9.91 14.34
CA GLY A 5 5.85 -10.12 12.97
C GLY A 5 5.97 -11.60 12.63
N GLY A 6 5.51 -11.95 11.43
CA GLY A 6 5.59 -13.31 10.89
C GLY A 6 4.44 -14.23 11.32
N GLU A 7 3.75 -13.96 12.42
CA GLU A 7 2.66 -14.80 12.93
C GLU A 7 1.49 -14.90 11.95
N ASN A 8 1.19 -13.79 11.24
CA ASN A 8 0.15 -13.74 10.22
C ASN A 8 0.49 -14.61 8.99
N LEU A 9 1.76 -14.72 8.63
CA LEU A 9 2.21 -15.59 7.55
C LEU A 9 2.26 -17.06 8.00
N GLU A 10 2.75 -17.32 9.21
CA GLU A 10 2.80 -18.67 9.79
C GLU A 10 1.43 -19.33 9.82
N ILE A 11 0.44 -18.62 10.36
CA ILE A 11 -0.92 -19.15 10.44
C ILE A 11 -1.51 -19.35 9.06
N SER A 12 -1.26 -18.44 8.12
CA SER A 12 -1.75 -18.53 6.74
C SER A 12 -1.19 -19.76 6.01
N PHE A 13 0.13 -19.96 6.06
CA PHE A 13 0.78 -21.13 5.48
C PHE A 13 0.31 -22.41 6.14
N ARG A 14 0.23 -22.44 7.47
CA ARG A 14 -0.26 -23.61 8.20
C ARG A 14 -1.69 -23.99 7.79
N ILE A 15 -2.61 -23.02 7.75
CA ILE A 15 -4.00 -23.28 7.37
C ILE A 15 -4.05 -23.86 5.96
N TRP A 16 -3.48 -23.18 4.97
CA TRP A 16 -3.56 -23.61 3.57
C TRP A 16 -2.85 -24.94 3.31
N MET A 17 -1.61 -25.08 3.79
CA MET A 17 -0.79 -26.25 3.48
C MET A 17 -1.28 -27.49 4.21
N CYS A 18 -1.96 -27.35 5.35
CA CYS A 18 -2.47 -28.48 6.14
C CYS A 18 -3.97 -28.76 5.94
N GLY A 19 -4.55 -28.33 4.80
CA GLY A 19 -5.91 -28.71 4.38
C GLY A 19 -7.05 -27.80 4.83
N GLY A 20 -6.73 -26.67 5.48
CA GLY A 20 -7.70 -25.62 5.80
C GLY A 20 -7.90 -24.63 4.64
N ARG A 21 -8.76 -23.64 4.89
CA ARG A 21 -9.04 -22.53 3.95
C ARG A 21 -9.01 -21.21 4.70
N LEU A 22 -8.51 -20.17 4.05
CA LEU A 22 -8.47 -18.81 4.59
C LEU A 22 -9.27 -17.89 3.68
N GLU A 23 -10.32 -17.26 4.21
CA GLU A 23 -11.27 -16.48 3.43
C GLU A 23 -11.46 -15.07 4.01
N ILE A 24 -11.63 -14.08 3.13
CA ILE A 24 -12.04 -12.72 3.48
C ILE A 24 -13.54 -12.64 3.17
N ILE A 25 -14.37 -12.40 4.20
CA ILE A 25 -15.83 -12.33 4.05
C ILE A 25 -16.27 -10.87 3.85
N PRO A 26 -16.69 -10.44 2.64
CA PRO A 26 -16.96 -9.02 2.36
C PRO A 26 -18.10 -8.40 3.16
N CYS A 27 -19.00 -9.24 3.68
CA CYS A 27 -20.14 -8.85 4.51
C CYS A 27 -19.76 -8.58 5.98
N SER A 28 -18.63 -9.10 6.46
CA SER A 28 -18.15 -8.87 7.82
C SER A 28 -17.09 -7.77 7.80
N ARG A 29 -17.40 -6.62 8.39
CA ARG A 29 -16.56 -5.42 8.30
C ARG A 29 -16.13 -4.96 9.68
N VAL A 30 -14.82 -4.85 9.88
CA VAL A 30 -14.19 -4.30 11.08
C VAL A 30 -13.21 -3.23 10.64
N GLY A 31 -13.35 -2.01 11.17
CA GLY A 31 -12.40 -0.93 10.92
C GLY A 31 -11.13 -1.11 11.75
N HIS A 32 -9.96 -1.01 11.12
CA HIS A 32 -8.67 -1.01 11.80
C HIS A 32 -7.94 0.33 11.56
N VAL A 33 -7.58 1.03 12.63
CA VAL A 33 -6.80 2.28 12.55
C VAL A 33 -5.33 1.93 12.35
N PHE A 34 -4.85 2.05 11.11
CA PHE A 34 -3.45 1.85 10.81
C PHE A 34 -2.59 2.96 11.43
N ARG A 35 -1.55 2.56 12.16
CA ARG A 35 -0.59 3.48 12.78
C ARG A 35 0.63 3.67 11.88
N ARG A 36 1.17 4.89 11.83
CA ARG A 36 2.36 5.23 11.03
C ARG A 36 3.64 4.53 11.52
N ARG A 37 3.71 4.24 12.82
CA ARG A 37 4.84 3.55 13.45
C ARG A 37 4.32 2.57 14.50
N ARG A 38 5.10 1.53 14.79
CA ARG A 38 4.81 0.61 15.88
C ARG A 38 4.90 1.37 17.21
N PRO A 39 3.87 1.28 18.07
CA PRO A 39 3.85 1.99 19.35
C PRO A 39 4.77 1.36 20.40
N TYR A 40 5.24 0.14 20.16
CA TYR A 40 6.13 -0.62 21.05
C TYR A 40 7.32 -1.15 20.26
N GLY A 41 8.51 -1.13 20.88
CA GLY A 41 9.71 -1.80 20.39
C GLY A 41 9.94 -3.11 21.16
N SER A 42 10.91 -3.91 20.73
CA SER A 42 11.40 -5.00 21.58
C SER A 42 12.01 -4.41 22.85
N PRO A 43 11.68 -4.90 24.06
CA PRO A 43 12.24 -4.42 25.33
C PRO A 43 13.77 -4.36 25.31
N ASP A 44 14.40 -5.33 24.63
CA ASP A 44 15.85 -5.49 24.58
C ASP A 44 16.47 -5.04 23.24
N GLY A 45 15.68 -4.39 22.37
CA GLY A 45 16.14 -3.94 21.04
C GLY A 45 16.32 -5.06 20.02
N GLU A 46 15.93 -6.30 20.35
CA GLU A 46 16.04 -7.43 19.44
C GLU A 46 15.19 -7.28 18.16
N ASP A 47 15.75 -7.74 17.04
CA ASP A 47 15.10 -7.81 15.72
C ASP A 47 14.11 -8.98 15.67
N THR A 48 13.06 -8.87 16.48
CA THR A 48 11.98 -9.86 16.61
C THR A 48 11.30 -10.18 15.29
N LEU A 49 11.20 -9.19 14.38
CA LEU A 49 10.65 -9.39 13.05
C LEU A 49 11.49 -10.39 12.25
N THR A 50 12.80 -10.18 12.17
CA THR A 50 13.67 -11.08 11.41
C THR A 50 13.74 -12.44 12.08
N TYR A 51 13.86 -12.49 13.41
CA TYR A 51 13.83 -13.73 14.19
C TYR A 51 12.57 -14.56 13.88
N ASN A 52 11.38 -13.96 13.98
CA ASN A 52 10.13 -14.66 13.70
C ASN A 52 9.99 -15.03 12.22
N SER A 53 10.40 -14.15 11.31
CA SER A 53 10.33 -14.40 9.85
C SER A 53 11.18 -15.61 9.47
N LEU A 54 12.39 -15.74 10.06
CA LEU A 54 13.25 -16.91 9.87
C LEU A 54 12.59 -18.18 10.40
N ARG A 55 11.94 -18.14 11.56
CA ARG A 55 11.19 -19.30 12.08
C ARG A 55 10.10 -19.76 11.12
N VAL A 56 9.36 -18.83 10.52
CA VAL A 56 8.35 -19.17 9.50
C VAL A 56 9.01 -19.76 8.28
N ALA A 57 10.07 -19.12 7.77
CA ALA A 57 10.73 -19.52 6.54
C ALA A 57 11.34 -20.93 6.66
N HIS A 58 12.04 -21.22 7.76
CA HIS A 58 12.64 -22.54 8.01
C HIS A 58 11.60 -23.66 8.16
N VAL A 59 10.40 -23.36 8.64
CA VAL A 59 9.36 -24.38 8.85
C VAL A 59 8.51 -24.59 7.60
N TRP A 60 8.20 -23.53 6.87
CA TRP A 60 7.11 -23.55 5.87
C TRP A 60 7.56 -23.31 4.43
N MET A 61 8.71 -22.66 4.18
CA MET A 61 9.06 -22.21 2.81
C MET A 61 9.89 -23.20 2.00
N ASP A 62 10.30 -24.34 2.56
CA ASP A 62 11.09 -25.36 1.86
C ASP A 62 12.28 -24.74 1.09
N GLU A 63 12.55 -25.14 -0.15
CA GLU A 63 13.59 -24.56 -1.01
C GLU A 63 13.37 -23.08 -1.36
N TYR A 64 12.15 -22.55 -1.21
CA TYR A 64 11.85 -21.15 -1.51
C TYR A 64 12.42 -20.18 -0.46
N ILE A 65 12.90 -20.69 0.69
CA ILE A 65 13.66 -19.89 1.65
C ILE A 65 14.87 -19.20 1.02
N GLU A 66 15.47 -19.79 -0.01
CA GLU A 66 16.60 -19.19 -0.73
C GLU A 66 16.22 -17.85 -1.37
N ASN A 67 14.95 -17.66 -1.75
CA ASN A 67 14.48 -16.39 -2.29
C ASN A 67 14.33 -15.32 -1.20
N PHE A 68 13.99 -15.71 0.02
CA PHE A 68 14.03 -14.82 1.17
C PHE A 68 15.46 -14.33 1.42
N PHE A 69 16.45 -15.24 1.41
CA PHE A 69 17.86 -14.88 1.58
C PHE A 69 18.46 -14.06 0.44
N LYS A 70 17.95 -14.18 -0.80
CA LYS A 70 18.36 -13.27 -1.90
C LYS A 70 18.00 -11.82 -1.62
N VAL A 71 16.88 -11.58 -0.92
CA VAL A 71 16.41 -10.23 -0.58
C VAL A 71 17.00 -9.74 0.75
N ARG A 72 17.19 -10.66 1.71
CA ARG A 72 17.79 -10.41 3.02
C ARG A 72 19.00 -11.33 3.28
N PRO A 73 20.15 -11.08 2.62
CA PRO A 73 21.35 -11.90 2.84
C PRO A 73 21.83 -11.84 4.30
N ASP A 74 21.61 -10.71 4.97
CA ASP A 74 21.93 -10.48 6.39
C ASP A 74 21.20 -11.43 7.36
N ALA A 75 20.16 -12.11 6.90
CA ALA A 75 19.37 -13.00 7.72
C ALA A 75 19.90 -14.45 7.76
N ARG A 76 20.87 -14.82 6.92
CA ARG A 76 21.39 -16.21 6.89
C ARG A 76 22.06 -16.63 8.20
N ASP A 77 22.81 -15.72 8.81
CA ASP A 77 23.60 -16.00 10.01
C ASP A 77 22.88 -15.60 11.30
N LYS A 78 21.61 -15.17 11.20
CA LYS A 78 20.83 -14.77 12.37
C LYS A 78 20.22 -15.98 13.06
N ASN A 79 20.28 -15.98 14.39
CA ASN A 79 19.63 -16.99 15.21
C ASN A 79 18.09 -16.90 15.06
N TYR A 80 17.43 -18.05 14.99
CA TYR A 80 15.97 -18.18 14.95
C TYR A 80 15.43 -19.17 16.01
N GLY A 81 16.31 -19.70 16.87
CA GLY A 81 15.98 -20.66 17.93
C GLY A 81 15.50 -22.01 17.41
N ASP A 82 15.04 -22.87 18.31
CA ASP A 82 14.55 -24.20 17.95
C ASP A 82 13.17 -24.15 17.29
N VAL A 83 13.02 -24.88 16.18
CA VAL A 83 11.78 -25.03 15.41
C VAL A 83 11.37 -26.50 15.23
N SER A 84 12.07 -27.44 15.88
CA SER A 84 11.88 -28.88 15.71
C SER A 84 10.42 -29.32 15.95
N SER A 85 9.80 -28.83 17.03
CA SER A 85 8.40 -29.13 17.34
C SER A 85 7.40 -28.65 16.26
N ARG A 86 7.74 -27.59 15.50
CA ARG A 86 6.91 -27.08 14.41
C ARG A 86 7.07 -27.93 13.15
N ILE A 87 8.29 -28.38 12.87
CA ILE A 87 8.58 -29.30 11.77
C ILE A 87 7.89 -30.65 12.01
N GLU A 88 7.95 -31.17 13.24
CA GLU A 88 7.24 -32.40 13.63
C GLU A 88 5.72 -32.27 13.47
N LEU A 89 5.16 -31.13 13.88
CA LEU A 89 3.73 -30.86 13.69
C LEU A 89 3.36 -30.87 12.20
N ARG A 90 4.15 -30.22 11.34
CA ARG A 90 3.93 -30.20 9.89
C ARG A 90 3.95 -31.61 9.30
N LYS A 91 4.88 -32.46 9.74
CA LYS A 91 4.95 -33.88 9.35
C LYS A 91 3.74 -34.67 9.84
N LYS A 92 3.36 -34.51 11.11
CA LYS A 92 2.23 -35.20 11.74
C LYS A 92 0.90 -34.89 11.03
N LEU A 93 0.71 -33.64 10.63
CA LEU A 93 -0.48 -33.19 9.91
C LEU A 93 -0.44 -33.49 8.40
N GLN A 94 0.65 -34.10 7.90
CA GLN A 94 0.84 -34.42 6.48
C GLN A 94 0.61 -33.21 5.57
N CYS A 95 1.10 -32.04 5.99
CA CYS A 95 0.88 -30.81 5.22
C CYS A 95 1.62 -30.86 3.88
N ASN A 96 1.04 -30.19 2.89
CA ASN A 96 1.59 -30.03 1.56
C ASN A 96 2.92 -29.24 1.57
N SER A 97 3.66 -29.31 0.45
CA SER A 97 4.88 -28.52 0.22
C SER A 97 4.56 -27.05 -0.07
N PHE A 98 5.55 -26.18 0.11
CA PHE A 98 5.42 -24.78 -0.27
C PHE A 98 5.28 -24.62 -1.79
N ASP A 99 5.92 -25.49 -2.57
CA ASP A 99 5.70 -25.57 -4.02
C ASP A 99 4.23 -25.82 -4.38
N TRP A 100 3.56 -26.72 -3.66
CA TRP A 100 2.12 -26.93 -3.83
C TRP A 100 1.33 -25.67 -3.50
N TYR A 101 1.66 -24.96 -2.42
CA TYR A 101 1.02 -23.69 -2.06
C TYR A 101 1.17 -22.66 -3.17
N MET A 102 2.38 -22.50 -3.72
CA MET A 102 2.65 -21.56 -4.80
C MET A 102 1.88 -21.91 -6.08
N LYS A 103 1.69 -23.20 -6.39
CA LYS A 103 0.99 -23.62 -7.61
C LYS A 103 -0.54 -23.61 -7.49
N ASN A 104 -1.08 -23.89 -6.30
CA ASN A 104 -2.51 -24.12 -6.10
C ASN A 104 -3.21 -22.97 -5.36
N ILE A 105 -2.51 -22.27 -4.47
CA ILE A 105 -3.10 -21.23 -3.62
C ILE A 105 -2.71 -19.83 -4.06
N TYR A 106 -1.43 -19.62 -4.43
CA TYR A 106 -0.96 -18.28 -4.83
C TYR A 106 -0.15 -18.25 -6.15
N PRO A 107 -0.70 -18.77 -7.27
CA PRO A 107 0.00 -18.86 -8.56
C PRO A 107 0.35 -17.51 -9.19
N GLU A 108 -0.37 -16.44 -8.87
CA GLU A 108 -0.17 -15.10 -9.42
C GLU A 108 1.06 -14.38 -8.87
N LEU A 109 1.60 -14.81 -7.73
CA LEU A 109 2.78 -14.18 -7.12
C LEU A 109 4.02 -14.30 -8.02
N GLY A 110 4.06 -15.32 -8.89
CA GLY A 110 5.15 -15.58 -9.83
C GLY A 110 6.50 -15.88 -9.16
N PRO A 111 7.50 -16.38 -9.90
CA PRO A 111 8.84 -16.55 -9.36
C PRO A 111 9.47 -15.17 -9.06
N PRO A 112 10.31 -15.07 -8.02
CA PRO A 112 10.98 -13.83 -7.66
C PRO A 112 11.80 -13.34 -8.85
N GLN A 113 11.46 -12.15 -9.32
CA GLN A 113 12.11 -11.50 -10.44
C GLN A 113 13.51 -11.08 -10.00
N VAL A 114 14.51 -11.94 -10.24
CA VAL A 114 15.91 -11.53 -10.19
C VAL A 114 16.04 -10.33 -11.13
N LYS A 115 16.61 -9.22 -10.65
CA LYS A 115 16.91 -8.04 -11.48
C LYS A 115 17.98 -8.40 -12.51
N THR A 116 17.66 -9.24 -13.48
CA THR A 116 18.44 -9.39 -14.71
C THR A 116 17.97 -8.32 -15.68
N ASN A 117 18.95 -7.69 -16.34
CA ASN A 117 18.82 -6.58 -17.28
C ASN A 117 17.50 -6.56 -18.09
N LEU A 118 16.97 -5.35 -18.29
CA LEU A 118 15.70 -5.01 -18.94
C LEU A 118 15.42 -5.72 -20.28
N SER A 119 16.44 -6.27 -20.95
CA SER A 119 16.32 -7.05 -22.18
C SER A 119 15.64 -8.41 -21.99
N ALA A 120 15.80 -9.09 -20.85
CA ALA A 120 15.20 -10.40 -20.60
C ALA A 120 13.68 -10.33 -20.34
N LYS A 121 13.20 -9.22 -19.77
CA LYS A 121 11.76 -8.97 -19.55
C LYS A 121 10.97 -9.01 -20.86
N LYS A 122 11.52 -8.49 -21.96
CA LYS A 122 10.82 -8.42 -23.25
C LYS A 122 10.63 -9.81 -23.90
N ALA A 123 11.54 -10.74 -23.63
CA ALA A 123 11.54 -12.08 -24.23
C ALA A 123 10.67 -13.11 -23.48
N HIS A 124 10.41 -12.92 -22.18
CA HIS A 124 9.52 -13.79 -21.41
C HIS A 124 8.04 -13.38 -21.56
N LEU A 125 7.76 -12.07 -21.57
CA LEU A 125 6.41 -11.52 -21.82
C LEU A 125 5.86 -11.87 -23.22
N SER A 126 6.73 -12.10 -24.21
CA SER A 126 6.29 -12.54 -25.54
C SER A 126 5.85 -14.01 -25.60
N LYS A 127 6.27 -14.84 -24.63
CA LYS A 127 5.95 -16.28 -24.57
C LYS A 127 4.70 -16.62 -23.75
N LEU A 128 4.25 -15.74 -22.86
CA LEU A 128 3.02 -15.92 -22.04
C LEU A 128 1.72 -15.51 -22.73
N LYS A 129 1.77 -15.04 -23.99
CA LYS A 129 0.56 -14.82 -24.80
C LYS A 129 -0.01 -16.15 -25.28
N LYS A 130 -0.81 -16.83 -24.45
CA LYS A 130 -1.87 -17.77 -24.90
C LYS A 130 -2.77 -18.19 -23.73
N SER A 131 -3.64 -17.28 -23.34
CA SER A 131 -5.01 -17.52 -22.86
C SER A 131 -5.67 -16.15 -22.72
N PRO A 132 -6.70 -15.80 -23.50
CA PRO A 132 -7.40 -14.53 -23.33
C PRO A 132 -8.38 -14.67 -22.17
N MET A 133 -7.86 -14.63 -20.94
CA MET A 133 -8.65 -14.14 -19.82
C MET A 133 -8.34 -12.65 -19.73
N GLU A 134 -9.18 -11.86 -20.39
CA GLU A 134 -9.06 -10.42 -20.51
C GLU A 134 -9.40 -9.75 -19.17
N TRP A 135 -8.53 -9.90 -18.18
CA TRP A 135 -8.53 -9.01 -17.02
C TRP A 135 -7.99 -7.66 -17.50
N LYS A 136 -8.89 -6.86 -18.09
CA LYS A 136 -8.65 -5.43 -18.19
C LYS A 136 -8.44 -4.97 -16.75
N HIS A 137 -7.24 -4.51 -16.40
CA HIS A 137 -7.11 -3.58 -15.29
C HIS A 137 -7.99 -2.40 -15.66
N VAL A 138 -9.23 -2.41 -15.18
CA VAL A 138 -10.14 -1.29 -15.35
C VAL A 138 -9.58 -0.22 -14.44
N THR A 139 -8.72 0.63 -14.99
CA THR A 139 -8.33 1.88 -14.35
C THR A 139 -9.60 2.58 -13.93
N ALA A 140 -9.71 2.98 -12.66
CA ALA A 140 -10.90 3.62 -12.14
C ALA A 140 -11.35 4.74 -13.09
N GLU A 141 -12.63 4.72 -13.46
CA GLU A 141 -13.23 5.72 -14.36
C GLU A 141 -13.02 7.11 -13.79
N ILE A 142 -12.54 8.04 -14.63
CA ILE A 142 -12.40 9.44 -14.26
C ILE A 142 -13.77 10.09 -14.35
N LEU A 143 -14.26 10.61 -13.22
CA LEU A 143 -15.54 11.29 -13.14
C LEU A 143 -15.41 12.76 -13.48
N PHE A 144 -14.42 13.43 -12.89
CA PHE A 144 -14.27 14.88 -12.99
C PHE A 144 -12.82 15.30 -13.21
N ARG A 145 -12.67 16.47 -13.83
CA ARG A 145 -11.39 17.18 -14.02
C ARG A 145 -11.57 18.61 -13.52
N PHE A 146 -10.75 19.03 -12.56
CA PHE A 146 -10.89 20.33 -11.91
C PHE A 146 -9.56 20.86 -11.34
N GLN A 147 -9.60 22.10 -10.86
CA GLN A 147 -8.58 22.65 -9.97
C GLN A 147 -9.18 22.78 -8.57
N ILE A 148 -8.38 22.54 -7.54
CA ILE A 148 -8.83 22.72 -6.15
C ILE A 148 -8.49 24.15 -5.76
N GLN A 149 -9.49 25.01 -5.67
CA GLN A 149 -9.34 26.42 -5.30
C GLN A 149 -9.73 26.61 -3.83
N LEU A 150 -8.92 27.39 -3.11
CA LEU A 150 -9.25 27.85 -1.77
C LEU A 150 -10.38 28.89 -1.87
N ALA A 151 -11.49 28.63 -1.16
CA ALA A 151 -12.69 29.44 -1.25
C ALA A 151 -12.40 30.92 -0.91
N GLY A 152 -13.11 31.82 -1.61
CA GLY A 152 -12.91 33.27 -1.45
C GLY A 152 -11.59 33.84 -2.00
N THR A 153 -10.68 33.03 -2.53
CA THR A 153 -9.36 33.47 -3.02
C THR A 153 -9.08 33.05 -4.46
N GLU A 154 -8.02 33.58 -5.09
CA GLU A 154 -7.50 33.11 -6.40
C GLU A 154 -6.38 32.06 -6.25
N LEU A 155 -6.31 31.37 -5.10
CA LEU A 155 -5.28 30.40 -4.79
C LEU A 155 -5.78 28.98 -5.04
N CYS A 156 -4.98 28.21 -5.77
CA CYS A 156 -5.21 26.80 -6.08
C CYS A 156 -4.14 25.93 -5.42
N VAL A 157 -4.52 24.70 -5.12
CA VAL A 157 -3.61 23.65 -4.65
C VAL A 157 -2.69 23.23 -5.80
N GLU A 158 -1.38 23.41 -5.60
CA GLU A 158 -0.32 23.05 -6.52
C GLU A 158 0.68 22.08 -5.87
N SER A 159 1.21 21.14 -6.64
CA SER A 159 2.38 20.35 -6.24
C SER A 159 3.65 21.21 -6.19
N GLU A 160 4.41 21.13 -5.10
CA GLU A 160 5.69 21.83 -4.94
C GLU A 160 6.70 21.39 -6.02
N ASP A 161 6.73 20.09 -6.34
CA ASP A 161 7.57 19.51 -7.38
C ASP A 161 6.78 19.11 -8.63
N ASP A 162 7.47 18.51 -9.61
CA ASP A 162 6.86 17.88 -10.77
C ASP A 162 5.78 16.84 -10.42
N VAL A 163 4.79 16.68 -11.30
CA VAL A 163 3.64 15.77 -11.14
C VAL A 163 4.02 14.28 -11.02
N THR A 164 5.28 13.92 -11.32
CA THR A 164 5.81 12.56 -11.18
C THR A 164 6.56 12.32 -9.86
N THR A 165 6.81 13.36 -9.07
CA THR A 165 7.62 13.29 -7.86
C THR A 165 6.82 12.70 -6.69
N LYS A 166 7.12 11.43 -6.37
CA LYS A 166 6.55 10.78 -5.19
C LYS A 166 7.05 11.46 -3.91
N GLY A 167 6.12 11.77 -3.01
CA GLY A 167 6.39 12.41 -1.73
C GLY A 167 6.29 13.93 -1.78
N SER A 168 6.05 14.52 -2.96
CA SER A 168 5.92 15.98 -3.08
C SER A 168 4.76 16.49 -2.24
N LEU A 169 5.01 17.59 -1.54
CA LEU A 169 4.01 18.29 -0.74
C LEU A 169 3.19 19.23 -1.62
N LEU A 170 2.11 19.74 -1.05
CA LEU A 170 1.21 20.66 -1.72
C LEU A 170 1.30 22.05 -1.12
N ILE A 171 1.27 23.04 -1.98
CA ILE A 171 1.29 24.47 -1.64
C ILE A 171 0.09 25.18 -2.28
N LEU A 172 -0.31 26.30 -1.70
CA LEU A 172 -1.22 27.24 -2.33
C LEU A 172 -0.44 28.10 -3.33
N GLN A 173 -0.93 28.24 -4.56
CA GLN A 173 -0.35 29.11 -5.58
C GLN A 173 -1.44 29.79 -6.40
N LYS A 174 -1.10 30.84 -7.13
CA LYS A 174 -2.07 31.49 -8.02
C LYS A 174 -2.62 30.46 -9.02
N CYS A 175 -3.94 30.42 -9.16
CA CYS A 175 -4.58 29.49 -10.09
C CYS A 175 -4.07 29.69 -11.52
N ALA A 176 -3.57 28.62 -12.13
CA ALA A 176 -3.05 28.58 -13.49
C ALA A 176 -3.37 27.24 -14.14
N PRO A 177 -3.62 27.18 -15.46
CA PRO A 177 -3.99 25.94 -16.17
C PRO A 177 -2.77 25.04 -16.43
N ILE A 178 -2.03 24.68 -15.38
CA ILE A 178 -0.80 23.89 -15.43
C ILE A 178 -1.00 22.51 -14.84
N LYS A 179 -0.24 21.51 -15.31
CA LYS A 179 -0.40 20.12 -14.87
C LYS A 179 -0.29 19.94 -13.35
N ARG A 180 0.54 20.74 -12.68
CA ARG A 180 0.73 20.72 -11.21
C ARG A 180 -0.48 21.19 -10.41
N GLN A 181 -1.51 21.74 -11.05
CA GLN A 181 -2.78 22.15 -10.44
C GLN A 181 -4.00 21.41 -11.03
N MET A 182 -3.80 20.47 -11.96
CA MET A 182 -4.91 19.76 -12.61
C MET A 182 -5.21 18.43 -11.91
N TRP A 183 -6.33 18.39 -11.21
CA TRP A 183 -6.81 17.24 -10.43
C TRP A 183 -7.90 16.48 -11.17
N TYR A 184 -7.95 15.17 -10.90
CA TYR A 184 -8.94 14.26 -11.45
C TYR A 184 -9.52 13.39 -10.34
N GLU A 185 -10.84 13.38 -10.21
CA GLU A 185 -11.52 12.45 -9.30
C GLU A 185 -11.94 11.20 -10.06
N THR A 186 -11.79 10.04 -9.43
CA THR A 186 -12.24 8.76 -9.98
C THR A 186 -13.46 8.20 -9.27
N ALA A 187 -14.10 7.20 -9.87
CA ALA A 187 -15.20 6.43 -9.27
C ALA A 187 -14.81 5.67 -7.99
N LYS A 188 -13.52 5.67 -7.62
CA LYS A 188 -13.00 5.13 -6.36
C LYS A 188 -12.76 6.21 -5.29
N HIS A 189 -13.13 7.46 -5.58
CA HIS A 189 -12.97 8.61 -4.69
C HIS A 189 -11.50 8.93 -4.38
N ASP A 190 -10.57 8.58 -5.29
CA ASP A 190 -9.20 9.06 -5.24
C ASP A 190 -9.04 10.34 -6.07
N LEU A 191 -8.14 11.23 -5.63
CA LEU A 191 -7.80 12.47 -6.32
C LEU A 191 -6.42 12.34 -6.95
N ARG A 192 -6.35 12.41 -8.29
CA ARG A 192 -5.12 12.19 -9.06
C ARG A 192 -4.60 13.48 -9.66
N LEU A 193 -3.36 13.84 -9.35
CA LEU A 193 -2.68 14.95 -10.00
C LEU A 193 -2.21 14.54 -11.39
N ALA A 194 -2.66 15.26 -12.42
CA ALA A 194 -2.33 14.99 -13.82
C ALA A 194 -2.54 13.52 -14.26
N GLN A 195 -3.47 12.80 -13.60
CA GLN A 195 -3.74 11.36 -13.78
C GLN A 195 -2.56 10.42 -13.45
N LEU A 196 -1.54 10.88 -12.70
CA LEU A 196 -0.32 10.12 -12.42
C LEU A 196 -0.23 9.64 -10.96
N LEU A 197 -0.19 10.58 -10.02
CA LEU A 197 -0.05 10.30 -8.59
C LEU A 197 -1.33 10.68 -7.85
N CYS A 198 -1.60 9.96 -6.77
CA CYS A 198 -2.76 10.18 -5.93
C CYS A 198 -2.42 11.09 -4.75
N LEU A 199 -3.39 11.89 -4.35
CA LEU A 199 -3.35 12.64 -3.11
C LEU A 199 -3.47 11.68 -1.93
N ASP A 200 -2.51 11.74 -1.00
CA ASP A 200 -2.52 10.95 0.23
C ASP A 200 -2.54 11.90 1.44
N ALA A 201 -3.43 11.61 2.38
CA ALA A 201 -3.69 12.41 3.57
C ALA A 201 -2.41 12.66 4.41
N GLY A 202 -1.48 11.71 4.46
CA GLY A 202 -0.32 11.83 5.35
C GLY A 202 -0.74 12.02 6.82
N ALA A 203 0.10 12.69 7.62
CA ALA A 203 -0.19 12.95 9.04
C ALA A 203 -0.66 14.39 9.31
N LYS A 204 0.09 15.37 8.81
CA LYS A 204 -0.23 16.81 8.90
C LYS A 204 -0.26 17.45 7.52
N TYR A 205 0.69 17.05 6.67
CA TYR A 205 0.80 17.54 5.30
C TYR A 205 0.38 16.43 4.35
N PRO A 206 -0.63 16.68 3.48
CA PRO A 206 -0.93 15.77 2.39
C PRO A 206 0.20 15.79 1.36
N HIS A 207 0.37 14.70 0.64
CA HIS A 207 1.47 14.52 -0.31
C HIS A 207 1.06 13.62 -1.48
N LEU A 208 1.84 13.66 -2.55
CA LEU A 208 1.63 12.80 -3.71
C LEU A 208 2.23 11.41 -3.51
N SER A 209 1.45 10.36 -3.73
CA SER A 209 1.92 8.98 -3.64
C SER A 209 1.36 8.10 -4.75
N LYS A 210 1.81 6.84 -4.84
CA LYS A 210 1.31 5.92 -5.87
C LYS A 210 -0.16 5.61 -5.58
N CYS A 211 -1.01 5.73 -6.58
CA CYS A 211 -2.40 5.30 -6.48
C CYS A 211 -2.48 3.81 -6.16
N HIS A 212 -3.17 3.46 -5.08
CA HIS A 212 -3.34 2.06 -4.68
C HIS A 212 -4.81 1.60 -4.67
N GLU A 213 -5.78 2.49 -4.86
CA GLU A 213 -7.22 2.16 -5.03
C GLU A 213 -7.84 1.36 -3.86
N MET A 214 -7.17 1.35 -2.70
CA MET A 214 -7.62 0.67 -1.47
C MET A 214 -8.44 1.59 -0.55
N GLY A 215 -8.70 2.83 -0.96
CA GLY A 215 -9.31 3.87 -0.12
C GLY A 215 -8.39 4.30 1.03
N GLY A 216 -8.96 4.58 2.20
CA GLY A 216 -8.18 4.95 3.39
C GLY A 216 -7.56 6.35 3.27
N SER A 217 -6.24 6.44 3.30
CA SER A 217 -5.51 7.71 3.15
C SER A 217 -5.65 8.35 1.76
N GLN A 218 -6.15 7.61 0.77
CA GLN A 218 -6.44 8.09 -0.58
C GLN A 218 -7.95 8.17 -0.89
N ASP A 219 -8.84 7.95 0.07
CA ASP A 219 -10.29 8.16 -0.10
C ASP A 219 -10.68 9.59 0.30
N TRP A 220 -11.05 10.40 -0.69
CA TRP A 220 -11.38 11.82 -0.57
C TRP A 220 -12.80 12.07 -1.00
N ARG A 221 -13.49 12.93 -0.26
CA ARG A 221 -14.91 13.11 -0.38
C ARG A 221 -15.23 14.59 -0.28
N HIS A 222 -16.16 15.03 -1.11
CA HIS A 222 -16.68 16.39 -1.09
C HIS A 222 -18.14 16.36 -1.54
N ALA A 223 -18.85 17.48 -1.38
CA ALA A 223 -20.19 17.63 -1.92
C ALA A 223 -20.10 18.18 -3.36
N ASP A 224 -21.18 18.06 -4.12
CA ASP A 224 -21.25 18.59 -5.50
C ASP A 224 -21.45 20.12 -5.55
N ASN A 225 -21.40 20.81 -4.40
CA ASN A 225 -21.60 22.25 -4.32
C ASN A 225 -20.27 23.02 -4.27
N MET A 226 -20.29 24.24 -4.80
CA MET A 226 -19.18 25.17 -4.62
C MET A 226 -19.04 25.48 -3.12
N ASN A 227 -17.80 25.52 -2.62
CA ASN A 227 -17.42 25.69 -1.21
C ASN A 227 -17.64 24.48 -0.30
N SER A 228 -17.68 23.26 -0.86
CA SER A 228 -17.61 22.05 -0.05
C SER A 228 -16.19 21.79 0.48
N PRO A 229 -16.03 21.42 1.76
CA PRO A 229 -14.74 20.94 2.24
C PRO A 229 -14.38 19.60 1.58
N ILE A 230 -13.10 19.44 1.23
CA ILE A 230 -12.55 18.17 0.76
C ILE A 230 -12.06 17.40 1.98
N TYR A 231 -12.78 16.34 2.36
CA TYR A 231 -12.51 15.54 3.55
C TYR A 231 -11.88 14.20 3.22
N ASN A 232 -10.99 13.72 4.09
CA ASN A 232 -10.47 12.36 4.04
C ASN A 232 -11.08 11.51 5.16
N THR A 233 -11.78 10.44 4.78
CA THR A 233 -12.54 9.60 5.72
C THR A 233 -11.64 8.91 6.76
N ALA A 234 -10.43 8.50 6.38
CA ALA A 234 -9.53 7.77 7.26
C ALA A 234 -8.77 8.67 8.24
N ALA A 235 -8.43 9.89 7.82
CA ALA A 235 -7.81 10.88 8.68
C ALA A 235 -8.84 11.54 9.61
N GLY A 236 -10.11 11.61 9.20
CA GLY A 236 -11.15 12.39 9.91
C GLY A 236 -10.88 13.90 9.86
N LEU A 237 -10.18 14.36 8.83
CA LEU A 237 -9.71 15.74 8.64
C LEU A 237 -9.99 16.19 7.21
N CYS A 238 -9.96 17.50 7.00
CA CYS A 238 -10.17 18.17 5.72
C CYS A 238 -8.88 18.82 5.22
N LEU A 239 -8.80 19.04 3.91
CA LEU A 239 -7.80 19.95 3.35
C LEU A 239 -8.04 21.36 3.88
N GLY A 240 -6.96 22.02 4.30
CA GLY A 240 -6.97 23.39 4.78
C GLY A 240 -5.60 24.04 4.68
N CYS A 241 -5.47 25.24 5.22
CA CYS A 241 -4.23 26.01 5.28
C CYS A 241 -4.13 26.76 6.60
N SER A 242 -2.91 27.10 7.02
CA SER A 242 -2.73 27.97 8.20
C SER A 242 -2.92 29.45 7.86
N ARG A 243 -2.59 29.83 6.62
CA ARG A 243 -2.65 31.20 6.10
C ARG A 243 -3.09 31.20 4.64
N GLU A 244 -3.90 32.17 4.26
CA GLU A 244 -4.40 32.36 2.90
C GLU A 244 -3.36 33.10 2.03
N SER A 245 -2.19 32.50 1.81
CA SER A 245 -1.10 33.12 1.07
C SER A 245 -0.43 32.17 0.09
N ALA A 246 -0.02 32.68 -1.07
CA ALA A 246 0.77 31.93 -2.03
C ALA A 246 2.09 31.45 -1.40
N GLY A 247 2.40 30.16 -1.59
CA GLY A 247 3.56 29.47 -1.01
C GLY A 247 3.29 28.81 0.33
N GLU A 248 2.12 29.02 0.94
CA GLU A 248 1.74 28.31 2.17
C GLU A 248 1.46 26.83 1.86
N TYR A 249 1.92 25.94 2.73
CA TYR A 249 1.64 24.52 2.61
C TYR A 249 0.17 24.20 2.92
N VAL A 250 -0.41 23.33 2.10
CA VAL A 250 -1.69 22.69 2.42
C VAL A 250 -1.49 21.75 3.59
N ILE A 251 -2.45 21.73 4.52
CA ILE A 251 -2.44 20.89 5.70
C ILE A 251 -3.74 20.11 5.81
N LEU A 252 -3.74 19.10 6.68
CA LEU A 252 -4.94 18.51 7.22
C LEU A 252 -5.35 19.22 8.51
N SER A 253 -6.58 19.70 8.55
CA SER A 253 -7.17 20.39 9.69
C SER A 253 -8.58 19.85 9.99
N ILE A 254 -9.11 20.22 11.15
CA ILE A 254 -10.50 19.91 11.51
C ILE A 254 -11.42 20.54 10.46
N CYS A 255 -12.40 19.77 10.01
CA CYS A 255 -13.43 20.23 9.07
C CYS A 255 -14.33 21.27 9.75
N SER A 256 -13.91 22.54 9.79
CA SER A 256 -14.77 23.67 10.14
C SER A 256 -15.55 24.14 8.90
N GLN A 257 -16.64 24.88 9.10
CA GLN A 257 -17.34 25.56 8.01
C GLN A 257 -16.36 26.41 7.18
N PRO A 258 -16.60 26.53 5.85
CA PRO A 258 -15.58 26.88 4.88
C PRO A 258 -15.04 28.29 5.13
N THR A 259 -13.71 28.42 5.20
CA THR A 259 -13.01 29.63 4.78
C THR A 259 -12.65 29.46 3.32
#